data_AF-A0A425WJR7-F1
#
_entry.id   AF-A0A425WJR7-F1
#
_cell.length_a   1.000
_cell.length_b   1.000
_cell.length_c   1.000
_cell.angle_alpha   90.00
_cell.angle_beta   90.00
_cell.angle_gamma   90.00
#
_symmetry.space_group_name_H-M   'P 1'
#
loop_
_entity.id
_entity.type
_entity.pdbx_description
1 polymer ?
#
loop_
_entity_poly.entity_id
_entity_poly.type
_entity_poly.pdbx_seq_one_letter_code
_entity_poly.pdbx_strand_id
1 'polypeptide(L)'
;MVAIIEGSATIWAKAYSQGVGKKMPNASQSGERFYVMQLFSRATDKVRCAERRKADERRRMLTGTDYVWLKGEENLTEHHRASSST
;
A
#
# COMPACT_ATOMS: atom_id res chain seq x y z
N MET A 1 -3.45 -26.90 2.70
CA MET A 1 -2.61 -26.57 1.53
C MET A 1 -2.81 -25.09 1.22
N VAL A 2 -1.73 -24.32 1.05
CA VAL A 2 -1.79 -22.87 0.77
C VAL A 2 -1.22 -22.62 -0.62
N ALA A 3 -1.93 -21.87 -1.45
CA ALA A 3 -1.46 -21.40 -2.74
C ALA A 3 -1.04 -19.94 -2.62
N ILE A 4 0.25 -19.65 -2.81
CA ILE A 4 0.78 -18.28 -2.79
C ILE A 4 0.76 -17.76 -4.23
N ILE A 5 0.09 -16.63 -4.44
CA ILE A 5 0.05 -15.95 -5.73
C ILE A 5 1.10 -14.83 -5.68
N GLU A 6 2.31 -15.14 -6.14
CA GLU A 6 3.38 -14.14 -6.28
C GLU A 6 3.35 -13.58 -7.70
N GLY A 7 2.99 -12.30 -7.82
CA GLY A 7 3.00 -11.62 -9.10
C GLY A 7 2.32 -10.26 -9.04
N SER A 8 2.85 -9.33 -9.85
CA SER A 8 2.25 -8.02 -10.09
C SER A 8 0.75 -8.16 -10.41
N ALA A 9 -0.06 -7.30 -9.81
CA ALA A 9 -1.52 -7.35 -9.76
C ALA A 9 -2.25 -7.15 -11.11
N THR A 10 -1.67 -7.60 -12.23
CA THR A 10 -2.21 -7.37 -13.56
C THR A 10 -2.22 -8.65 -14.38
N ILE A 11 -3.42 -9.08 -14.75
CA ILE A 11 -3.80 -10.21 -15.64
C ILE A 11 -3.43 -11.62 -15.12
N TRP A 12 -2.18 -11.87 -14.72
CA TRP A 12 -1.69 -13.19 -14.31
C TRP A 12 -2.24 -13.67 -12.97
N ALA A 13 -2.29 -12.77 -11.97
CA ALA A 13 -2.86 -13.10 -10.65
C ALA A 13 -4.32 -13.57 -10.74
N LYS A 14 -5.09 -12.99 -11.67
CA LYS A 14 -6.48 -13.37 -11.91
C LYS A 14 -6.59 -14.78 -12.50
N ALA A 15 -5.76 -15.09 -13.50
CA ALA A 15 -5.74 -16.43 -14.10
C ALA A 15 -5.30 -17.51 -13.09
N TYR A 16 -4.27 -17.22 -12.29
CA TYR A 16 -3.81 -18.11 -11.22
C TYR A 16 -4.88 -18.32 -10.15
N SER A 17 -5.52 -17.26 -9.66
CA SER A 17 -6.59 -17.35 -8.67
C SER A 17 -7.77 -18.20 -9.17
N GLN A 18 -8.16 -18.03 -10.43
CA GLN A 18 -9.21 -18.83 -11.07
C GLN A 18 -8.79 -20.29 -11.26
N GLY A 19 -7.55 -20.55 -11.67
CA GLY A 19 -7.02 -21.90 -11.83
C GLY A 19 -6.97 -22.66 -10.51
N VAL A 20 -6.44 -22.02 -9.46
CA VAL A 20 -6.37 -22.57 -8.10
C VAL A 20 -7.78 -22.80 -7.55
N GLY A 21 -8.70 -21.85 -7.69
CA GLY A 21 -10.08 -22.01 -7.24
C GLY A 21 -10.80 -23.19 -7.90
N LYS A 22 -10.50 -23.49 -9.17
CA LYS A 22 -11.07 -24.64 -9.89
C LYS A 22 -10.43 -25.98 -9.54
N LYS A 23 -9.11 -26.03 -9.40
CA LYS A 23 -8.36 -27.29 -9.22
C LYS A 23 -8.15 -27.66 -7.75
N MET A 24 -8.20 -26.67 -6.85
CA MET A 24 -7.86 -26.79 -5.44
C MET A 24 -8.84 -25.95 -4.60
N PRO A 25 -10.15 -26.27 -4.57
CA PRO A 25 -11.17 -25.45 -3.93
C PRO A 25 -10.98 -25.31 -2.42
N ASN A 26 -10.32 -26.28 -1.78
CA ASN A 26 -10.02 -26.27 -0.35
C ASN A 26 -8.68 -25.58 -0.01
N ALA A 27 -7.96 -25.06 -1.01
CA ALA A 27 -6.71 -24.36 -0.78
C ALA A 27 -6.99 -22.89 -0.44
N SER A 28 -6.36 -22.41 0.64
CA SER A 28 -6.37 -20.97 0.96
C SER A 28 -5.48 -20.24 -0.04
N GLN A 29 -5.98 -19.15 -0.61
CA GLN A 29 -5.24 -18.28 -1.52
C GLN A 29 -4.72 -17.07 -0.74
N SER A 30 -3.40 -16.93 -0.70
CA SER A 30 -2.73 -15.79 -0.05
C SER A 30 -2.05 -14.93 -1.11
N GLY A 31 -2.28 -13.63 -1.03
CA GLY A 31 -1.58 -12.62 -1.84
C GLY A 31 -0.41 -12.01 -1.08
N GLU A 32 0.62 -11.56 -1.80
CA GLU A 32 1.76 -10.91 -1.19
C GLU A 32 1.39 -9.51 -0.67
N ARG A 33 1.70 -9.24 0.60
CA ARG A 33 1.45 -7.94 1.26
C ARG A 33 2.07 -6.77 0.49
N PHE A 34 3.20 -6.99 -0.17
CA PHE A 34 3.90 -5.95 -0.94
C PHE A 34 3.00 -5.37 -2.04
N TYR A 35 2.36 -6.21 -2.86
CA TYR A 35 1.52 -5.72 -3.97
C TYR A 35 0.28 -4.98 -3.46
N VAL A 36 -0.32 -5.43 -2.36
CA VAL A 36 -1.45 -4.74 -1.72
C VAL A 36 -1.02 -3.34 -1.26
N MET A 37 0.11 -3.25 -0.56
CA MET A 37 0.64 -1.98 -0.08
C MET A 37 1.07 -1.05 -1.22
N GLN A 38 1.63 -1.61 -2.30
CA GLN A 38 2.02 -0.84 -3.47
C GLN A 38 0.80 -0.20 -4.17
N LEU A 39 -0.30 -0.94 -4.32
CA LEU A 39 -1.55 -0.40 -4.88
C LEU A 39 -2.14 0.70 -4.00
N PHE A 40 -2.17 0.48 -2.69
CA PHE A 40 -2.67 1.47 -1.73
C PHE A 40 -1.83 2.77 -1.74
N SER A 41 -0.50 2.65 -1.73
CA SER A 41 0.40 3.79 -1.82
C SER A 41 0.20 4.58 -3.12
N ARG A 42 0.06 3.91 -4.27
CA ARG A 42 -0.20 4.58 -5.56
C ARG A 42 -1.54 5.30 -5.60
N ALA A 43 -2.57 4.74 -4.96
CA ALA A 43 -3.89 5.36 -4.91
C ALA A 43 -3.88 6.63 -4.05
N THR A 44 -3.25 6.57 -2.88
CA THR A 44 -3.17 7.70 -1.93
C THR A 44 -2.23 8.81 -2.41
N ASP A 45 -1.15 8.47 -3.12
CA ASP A 45 -0.19 9.43 -3.68
C ASP A 45 -0.85 10.44 -4.63
N LYS A 46 -1.85 10.02 -5.42
CA LYS A 46 -2.60 10.92 -6.32
C LYS A 46 -3.31 12.04 -5.56
N VAL A 47 -3.99 11.69 -4.46
CA VAL A 47 -4.70 12.66 -3.61
C VAL A 47 -3.69 13.57 -2.92
N ARG A 48 -2.59 13.00 -2.39
CA ARG A 48 -1.52 13.77 -1.76
C ARG A 48 -0.91 14.79 -2.70
N CYS A 49 -0.58 14.37 -3.93
CA CYS A 49 -0.04 15.27 -4.95
C CYS A 49 -1.04 16.37 -5.32
N ALA A 50 -2.33 16.06 -5.42
CA ALA A 50 -3.37 17.05 -5.70
C ALA A 50 -3.51 18.07 -4.58
N GLU A 51 -3.56 17.63 -3.32
CA GLU A 51 -3.68 18.52 -2.16
C GLU A 51 -2.42 19.37 -1.94
N ARG A 52 -1.23 18.79 -2.14
CA ARG A 52 0.05 19.52 -2.08
C ARG A 52 0.12 20.67 -3.10
N ARG A 53 -0.52 20.54 -4.27
CA ARG A 53 -0.54 21.57 -5.32
C ARG A 53 -1.53 22.71 -5.04
N LYS A 54 -2.58 22.47 -4.26
CA LYS A 54 -3.69 23.44 -4.08
C LYS A 54 -3.45 24.47 -2.98
N ALA A 55 -2.52 24.24 -2.06
CA ALA A 55 -2.34 25.09 -0.91
C ALA A 55 -0.85 25.28 -0.57
N ASP A 56 -0.32 26.48 -0.83
CA ASP A 56 1.08 26.81 -0.49
C ASP A 56 1.35 26.69 1.02
N GLU A 57 0.35 26.99 1.86
CA GLU A 57 0.43 26.88 3.32
C GLU A 57 0.42 25.41 3.78
N ARG A 58 -0.48 24.57 3.22
CA ARG A 58 -0.55 23.13 3.52
C ARG A 58 0.59 22.33 2.89
N ARG A 59 1.24 22.86 1.85
CA ARG A 59 2.41 22.24 1.23
C ARG A 59 3.54 22.06 2.23
N ARG A 60 3.75 23.02 3.12
CA ARG A 60 4.71 22.89 4.24
C ARG A 60 4.26 21.82 5.23
N MET A 61 2.98 21.80 5.60
CA MET A 61 2.41 20.80 6.53
C MET A 61 2.48 19.36 6.00
N LEU A 62 2.31 19.16 4.70
CA LEU A 62 2.35 17.85 4.05
C LEU A 62 3.76 17.42 3.60
N THR A 63 4.79 18.19 3.94
CA THR A 63 6.18 17.84 3.67
C THR A 63 6.72 17.01 4.83
N GLY A 64 7.26 15.82 4.57
CA GLY A 64 7.79 14.92 5.62
C GLY A 64 6.76 14.00 6.26
N THR A 65 5.48 14.04 5.84
CA THR A 65 4.42 13.13 6.31
C THR A 65 4.31 11.86 5.46
N ASP A 66 5.18 11.67 4.46
CA ASP A 66 5.08 10.58 3.47
C ASP A 66 5.20 9.19 4.12
N TYR A 67 5.99 9.07 5.18
CA TYR A 67 6.26 7.82 5.88
C TYR A 67 5.36 7.56 7.09
N VAL A 68 4.63 8.58 7.58
CA VAL A 68 3.71 8.45 8.72
C VAL A 68 2.61 7.43 8.43
N TRP A 69 2.13 7.39 7.18
CA TRP A 69 1.08 6.46 6.75
C TRP A 69 1.61 5.09 6.29
N LEU A 70 2.91 4.99 6.00
CA LEU A 70 3.53 3.77 5.50
C LEU A 70 4.04 2.86 6.64
N LYS A 71 4.32 3.44 7.80
CA LYS A 71 4.82 2.75 8.99
C LYS A 71 3.76 2.77 10.10
N GLY A 72 3.61 1.67 10.83
CA GLY A 72 2.89 1.70 12.10
C GLY A 72 3.61 2.62 13.10
N GLU A 73 2.91 3.12 14.11
CA GLU A 73 3.44 4.08 15.09
C GLU A 73 4.70 3.57 15.80
N GLU A 74 4.75 2.25 16.02
CA GLU A 74 5.88 1.53 16.58
C GLU A 74 7.12 1.52 15.66
N ASN A 75 6.92 1.68 14.35
CA ASN A 75 7.94 1.60 13.30
C ASN A 75 8.34 2.98 12.74
N LEU A 76 7.85 4.08 13.33
CA LEU A 76 8.24 5.44 12.97
C LEU A 76 9.61 5.78 13.55
N THR A 77 10.47 6.36 12.72
CA THR A 77 11.73 6.97 13.19
C THR A 77 11.42 8.28 13.92
N GLU A 78 12.33 8.71 14.80
CA GLU A 78 12.18 9.97 15.55
C GLU A 78 11.89 11.17 14.64
N HIS A 79 12.55 11.21 13.48
CA HIS A 79 12.34 12.22 12.46
C HIS A 79 10.89 12.26 11.94
N HIS A 80 10.25 11.10 11.74
CA HIS A 80 8.86 11.02 11.27
C HIS A 80 7.83 11.23 12.39
N ARG A 81 8.19 11.00 13.66
CA ARG A 81 7.30 11.32 14.79
C ARG A 81 7.17 12.82 15.01
N ALA A 82 8.25 13.56 14.82
CA ALA A 82 8.24 15.01 14.93
C ALA A 82 7.28 15.67 13.91
N SER A 83 7.08 15.05 12.73
CA SER A 83 6.15 15.54 11.72
C SER A 83 4.69 15.12 11.93
N SER A 84 4.40 14.21 12.86
CA SER A 84 3.03 13.79 13.20
C SER A 84 2.44 14.47 14.44
N SER A 85 3.27 15.13 15.26
CA SER A 85 2.86 15.72 16.54
C SER A 85 2.54 17.22 16.49
N THR A 86 2.31 17.79 15.30
CA THR A 86 1.95 19.20 15.07
C THR A 86 0.60 19.28 14.36
#